data_AF-A0A7W3W3G1-F1
#
_entry.id   AF-A0A7W3W3G1-F1
#
_cell.length_a   1.000
_cell.length_b   1.000
_cell.length_c   1.000
_cell.angle_alpha   90.00
_cell.angle_beta   90.00
_cell.angle_gamma   90.00
#
_symmetry.space_group_name_H-M   'P 1'
#
loop_
_entity.id
_entity.type
_entity.pdbx_description
1 polymer ?
#
loop_
_entity_poly.entity_id
_entity_poly.type
_entity_poly.pdbx_seq_one_letter_code
_entity_poly.pdbx_strand_id
1 'polypeptide(L)'
;MQALIFIDLDHVHPVVDGVWHRALLDSVPDPGDDITMLCGLTAPAGFRPRDGRHPNGALVTCVYCDYQYRNAHGIPIPSSHPALLRSRRN
;
A
#
# COMPACT_ATOMS: atom_id res chain seq x y z
N MET A 1 12.64 -31.20 -8.19
CA MET A 1 11.38 -30.60 -8.66
C MET A 1 10.99 -29.52 -7.67
N GLN A 2 10.73 -28.29 -8.12
CA GLN A 2 10.39 -27.16 -7.25
C GLN A 2 9.04 -26.58 -7.68
N ALA A 3 8.22 -26.18 -6.71
CA ALA A 3 7.03 -25.38 -6.97
C ALA A 3 7.42 -23.89 -7.04
N LEU A 4 7.00 -23.19 -8.09
CA LEU A 4 7.23 -21.77 -8.28
C LEU A 4 5.98 -20.99 -7.90
N ILE A 5 6.16 -19.90 -7.15
CA ILE A 5 5.09 -18.97 -6.78
C ILE A 5 5.40 -17.64 -7.46
N PHE A 6 4.57 -17.24 -8.41
CA PHE A 6 4.68 -15.93 -9.06
C PHE A 6 3.87 -14.92 -8.25
N ILE A 7 4.53 -13.85 -7.81
CA ILE A 7 3.92 -12.77 -7.04
C ILE A 7 3.89 -11.54 -7.93
N ASP A 8 2.68 -11.05 -8.21
CA ASP A 8 2.50 -9.78 -8.90
C ASP A 8 2.60 -8.64 -7.89
N LEU A 9 3.71 -7.90 -7.96
CA LEU A 9 4.04 -6.84 -7.01
C LEU A 9 3.09 -5.64 -7.09
N ASP A 10 2.43 -5.41 -8.22
CA ASP A 10 1.42 -4.34 -8.35
C ASP A 10 0.19 -4.59 -7.47
N HIS A 11 -0.02 -5.85 -7.08
CA HIS A 11 -1.11 -6.31 -6.23
C HIS A 11 -0.67 -6.60 -4.78
N VAL A 12 0.62 -6.41 -4.45
CA VAL A 12 1.11 -6.51 -3.08
C VAL A 12 0.95 -5.16 -2.39
N HIS A 13 0.20 -5.14 -1.30
CA HIS A 13 -0.08 -3.92 -0.54
C HIS A 13 0.41 -4.07 0.91
N PRO A 14 1.49 -3.36 1.29
CA PRO A 14 1.93 -3.30 2.68
C PRO A 14 0.80 -2.85 3.59
N VAL A 15 0.69 -3.50 4.76
CA VAL A 15 -0.29 -3.16 5.78
C VAL A 15 0.43 -2.54 6.97
N VAL A 16 0.15 -1.27 7.26
CA VAL A 16 0.68 -0.57 8.45
C VAL A 16 -0.51 -0.02 9.22
N ASP A 17 -0.57 -0.28 10.53
CA ASP A 17 -1.67 0.13 11.42
C ASP A 17 -3.09 -0.19 10.90
N GLY A 18 -3.23 -1.33 10.21
CA GLY A 18 -4.52 -1.77 9.65
C GLY A 18 -4.96 -1.02 8.39
N VAL A 19 -4.06 -0.26 7.76
CA VAL A 19 -4.31 0.49 6.52
C VAL A 19 -3.54 -0.16 5.37
N TRP A 20 -4.16 -0.24 4.20
CA TRP A 20 -3.49 -0.66 2.97
C TRP A 20 -2.74 0.49 2.33
N HIS A 21 -1.42 0.33 2.26
CA HIS A 21 -0.55 1.25 1.54
C HIS A 21 -0.13 0.67 0.19
N ARG A 22 0.29 1.56 -0.71
CA ARG A 22 0.93 1.19 -1.96
C ARG A 22 2.40 1.55 -1.88
N ALA A 23 3.25 0.68 -2.40
CA ALA A 23 4.66 0.92 -2.61
C ALA A 23 4.99 0.52 -4.05
N LEU A 24 6.02 1.16 -4.63
CA LEU A 24 6.57 0.71 -5.90
C LEU A 24 7.67 -0.29 -5.56
N LEU A 25 7.38 -1.58 -5.75
CA LEU A 25 8.30 -2.67 -5.45
C LEU A 25 8.88 -3.17 -6.78
N ASP A 26 10.19 -3.24 -6.86
CA ASP A 26 10.95 -3.81 -7.99
C ASP A 26 11.22 -5.32 -7.79
N SER A 27 11.29 -5.76 -6.53
CA SER A 27 11.33 -7.17 -6.13
C SER A 27 10.51 -7.43 -4.87
N VAL A 28 10.28 -8.71 -4.55
CA VAL A 28 9.77 -9.10 -3.23
C VAL A 28 10.83 -8.69 -2.19
N PRO A 29 10.51 -7.85 -1.20
CA PRO A 29 11.49 -7.41 -0.21
C PRO A 29 11.83 -8.55 0.76
N ASP A 30 13.05 -8.55 1.29
CA ASP A 30 13.42 -9.48 2.35
C ASP A 30 12.78 -9.05 3.67
N PRO A 31 12.44 -9.99 4.58
CA PRO A 31 11.94 -9.65 5.90
C PRO A 31 12.91 -8.73 6.65
N GLY A 32 12.44 -7.55 7.08
CA GLY A 32 13.24 -6.52 7.74
C GLY A 32 13.69 -5.38 6.83
N ASP A 33 13.61 -5.52 5.51
CA ASP A 33 13.94 -4.44 4.58
C ASP A 33 12.99 -3.26 4.74
N ASP A 34 13.51 -2.04 4.71
CA ASP A 34 12.69 -0.84 4.74
C ASP A 34 11.96 -0.64 3.41
N ILE A 35 10.62 -0.59 3.47
CA ILE A 35 9.77 -0.26 2.33
C ILE A 35 9.25 1.16 2.50
N THR A 36 9.47 2.01 1.51
CA THR A 36 8.83 3.34 1.45
C THR A 36 7.56 3.29 0.60
N MET A 37 6.44 3.64 1.23
CA MET A 37 5.13 3.72 0.60
C MET A 37 4.98 5.04 -0.18
N LEU A 38 4.04 5.09 -1.13
CA LEU A 38 3.75 6.29 -1.93
C LEU A 38 3.35 7.51 -1.08
N CYS A 39 2.82 7.30 0.13
CA CYS A 39 2.50 8.39 1.06
C CYS A 39 3.72 8.93 1.83
N GLY A 40 4.93 8.40 1.59
CA GLY A 40 6.17 8.78 2.28
C GLY A 40 6.39 8.10 3.63
N LEU A 41 5.47 7.23 4.07
CA LEU A 41 5.69 6.36 5.23
C LEU A 41 6.76 5.32 4.88
N THR A 42 7.65 5.01 5.82
CA THR A 42 8.61 3.90 5.70
C THR A 42 8.40 2.94 6.86
N ALA A 43 8.40 1.64 6.58
CA ALA A 43 8.33 0.60 7.60
C ALA A 43 9.07 -0.66 7.13
N PRO A 44 9.63 -1.46 8.07
CA PRO A 44 10.30 -2.71 7.74
C PRO A 44 9.30 -3.77 7.24
N ALA A 45 9.71 -4.56 6.26
CA ALA A 45 8.92 -5.60 5.65
C ALA A 45 8.66 -6.76 6.63
N GLY A 46 7.41 -7.20 6.71
CA GLY A 46 7.02 -8.36 7.49
C GLY A 46 5.98 -9.19 6.74
N PHE A 47 6.10 -10.52 6.82
CA PHE A 47 5.22 -11.45 6.13
C PHE A 47 4.48 -12.33 7.12
N ARG A 48 3.18 -12.52 6.91
CA ARG A 48 2.33 -13.39 7.73
C ARG A 48 1.37 -14.17 6.84
N PRO A 49 1.00 -15.41 7.23
CA PRO A 49 -0.06 -16.15 6.56
C PRO A 49 -1.39 -15.38 6.58
N ARG A 50 -2.21 -15.60 5.56
CA ARG A 50 -3.55 -14.98 5.44
C ARG A 50 -4.40 -15.19 6.69
N ASP A 51 -4.33 -16.38 7.29
CA ASP A 51 -5.14 -16.77 8.44
C ASP A 51 -4.77 -16.01 9.72
N GLY A 52 -3.59 -15.39 9.76
CA GLY A 52 -3.18 -14.49 10.84
C GLY A 52 -3.81 -13.10 10.76
N ARG A 53 -4.57 -12.79 9.71
CA ARG A 53 -5.29 -11.53 9.55
C ARG A 53 -6.63 -11.59 10.28
N HIS A 54 -6.99 -10.51 10.97
CA HIS A 54 -8.32 -10.39 11.58
C HIS A 54 -9.40 -10.53 10.49
N PRO A 55 -10.31 -11.53 10.58
CA PRO A 55 -11.23 -11.89 9.50
C PRO A 55 -12.21 -10.77 9.14
N ASN A 56 -12.50 -9.88 10.09
CA ASN A 56 -13.42 -8.75 9.92
C ASN A 56 -12.71 -7.39 9.77
N GLY A 57 -11.37 -7.37 9.64
CA GLY A 57 -10.61 -6.14 9.44
C GLY A 57 -10.78 -5.65 8.01
N ALA A 58 -11.75 -4.77 7.76
CA ALA A 58 -11.83 -4.02 6.52
C ALA A 58 -10.55 -3.19 6.39
N LEU A 59 -9.69 -3.55 5.42
CA LEU A 59 -8.49 -2.77 5.17
C LEU A 59 -8.89 -1.54 4.38
N VAL A 60 -8.79 -0.39 5.03
CA VAL A 60 -9.03 0.90 4.40
C VAL A 60 -7.77 1.25 3.62
N THR A 61 -7.92 1.65 2.36
CA THR A 61 -6.78 2.14 1.58
C THR A 61 -6.31 3.48 2.13
N CYS A 62 -5.00 3.64 2.27
CA CYS A 62 -4.38 4.91 2.60
C CYS A 62 -4.77 5.95 1.54
N VAL A 63 -5.50 6.99 1.95
CA VAL A 63 -6.01 8.01 1.04
C VAL A 63 -4.89 8.75 0.30
N TYR A 64 -3.71 8.91 0.90
CA TYR A 64 -2.59 9.57 0.23
C TYR A 64 -1.92 8.65 -0.80
N CYS A 65 -1.82 7.34 -0.52
CA CYS A 65 -1.35 6.38 -1.51
C CYS A 65 -2.32 6.30 -2.70
N ASP A 66 -3.64 6.30 -2.45
CA ASP A 66 -4.65 6.33 -3.52
C ASP A 66 -4.52 7.59 -4.38
N TYR A 67 -4.37 8.75 -3.75
CA TYR A 67 -4.16 10.01 -4.44
C TYR A 67 -2.92 9.98 -5.34
N GLN A 68 -1.76 9.59 -4.81
CA GLN A 68 -0.51 9.55 -5.57
C GLN A 68 -0.58 8.55 -6.72
N TYR A 69 -1.17 7.37 -6.47
CA TYR A 69 -1.38 6.37 -7.50
C TYR A 69 -2.28 6.90 -8.62
N ARG A 70 -3.44 7.48 -8.29
CA ARG A 70 -4.34 8.04 -9.29
C ARG A 70 -3.68 9.14 -10.10
N ASN A 71 -2.95 10.03 -9.44
CA ASN A 71 -2.22 11.11 -10.08
C ASN A 71 -1.16 10.57 -11.08
N ALA A 72 -0.36 9.59 -10.66
CA ALA A 72 0.68 8.98 -11.49
C ALA A 72 0.11 8.22 -12.71
N HIS A 73 -1.08 7.65 -12.59
CA HIS A 73 -1.72 6.86 -13.65
C HIS A 73 -2.77 7.64 -14.47
N GLY A 74 -2.92 8.95 -14.27
CA GLY A 74 -3.91 9.77 -14.97
C GLY A 74 -5.37 9.39 -14.67
N ILE A 75 -5.61 8.72 -13.53
CA ILE A 75 -6.94 8.33 -13.09
C ILE A 75 -7.62 9.57 -12.48
N PRO A 76 -8.87 9.89 -12.87
CA PRO A 76 -9.58 11.03 -12.29
C PRO A 76 -9.65 10.97 -10.76
N ILE A 77 -9.28 12.07 -10.12
CA ILE A 77 -9.35 12.26 -8.67
C ILE A 77 -10.63 13.04 -8.37
N PRO A 78 -11.62 12.46 -7.65
CA PRO A 78 -12.84 13.17 -7.29
C PRO A 78 -12.52 14.43 -6.47
N SER A 79 -13.28 15.51 -6.66
CA SER A 79 -13.11 16.74 -5.86
C SER A 79 -13.36 16.54 -4.36
N SER A 80 -14.13 15.50 -4.00
CA SER A 80 -14.39 15.06 -2.61
C SER A 80 -13.29 14.15 -2.04
N HIS A 81 -12.22 13.89 -2.80
CA HIS A 81 -11.19 12.95 -2.39
C HIS A 81 -10.51 13.40 -1.08
N PRO A 82 -10.42 12.56 -0.03
CA PRO A 82 -9.97 12.98 1.29
C PRO A 82 -8.58 13.62 1.35
N ALA A 83 -7.67 13.19 0.46
CA ALA A 83 -6.33 13.79 0.37
C ALA A 83 -6.36 15.27 -0.07
N LEU A 84 -7.38 15.71 -0.83
CA LEU A 84 -7.54 17.10 -1.26
C LEU A 84 -8.06 18.03 -0.15
N LEU A 85 -8.73 17.48 0.87
CA LEU A 85 -9.32 18.29 1.95
C LEU A 85 -8.27 18.83 2.94
N ARG A 86 -7.09 18.21 3.01
CA ARG A 86 -5.99 18.62 3.91
C ARG A 86 -4.97 19.56 3.28
N SER A 87 -4.95 19.74 1.96
CA SER A 87 -4.04 20.71 1.30
C SER A 87 -4.54 22.17 1.39
N ARG A 88 -5.77 22.39 1.83
CA ARG A 88 -6.40 23.73 1.95
C ARG A 88 -6.23 24.41 3.33
N ARG A 89 -5.32 23.93 4.17
CA ARG A 89 -5.03 24.51 5.51
C ARG A 89 -3.57 24.96 5.68
N ASN A 90 -2.92 25.39 4.60
CA ASN A 90 -1.71 26.21 4.67
C ASN A 90 -2.05 27.64 4.26
#